data_AF-A0A1G0NID7-F1
#
_entry.id   AF-A0A1G0NID7-F1
#
_cell.length_a   1.000
_cell.length_b   1.000
_cell.length_c   1.000
_cell.angle_alpha   90.00
_cell.angle_beta   90.00
_cell.angle_gamma   90.00
#
_symmetry.space_group_name_H-M   'P 1'
#
loop_
_entity.id
_entity.type
_entity.pdbx_description
1 polymer ?
#
loop_
_entity_poly.entity_id
_entity_poly.type
_entity_poly.pdbx_seq_one_letter_code
_entity_poly.pdbx_strand_id
1 'polypeptide(L)'
;MNRPKYSGTAQDACDKQSARTMKDHGISEEFSLLGGPLHRMGCRLGLVRGGTHTIRLGLALGVIPWLILMVLVFIEGAGHQIFSPSVIGVHARLLLAIPLFFLCESLLDPRVAMFVRTLVRSEVVPPHARPTLAAEIARINRWKASWVPDAVSLLAAVVLSAFASQLHIAGTTAAYDPSRAATEMMMAGQWYLIVCLTLFRFLMIRWLWRLGLWCFFLWRVSRLDLQLTPTHPDGTAGLGYLEVVHAHFTPLILAISVVQAAMLAEELSSGTASFEAIYPAFALVLVVVAVLFLGPLFIFTPRLWACRVKGLSDYMVFGSGYVNGFNSKWLGAADPDREPLLGTADLQSLADLGNSISVVRNMRIVPISLLLLKDYALAALLPFLPLLLFKYPVADLAEKFFARLTGL
;
A
#
# COMPACT_ATOMS: atom_id res chain seq x y z
N MET A 1 11.22 -41.81 43.57
CA MET A 1 11.83 -40.54 43.10
C MET A 1 11.58 -40.42 41.61
N ASN A 2 10.42 -39.89 41.20
CA ASN A 2 9.99 -39.87 39.79
C ASN A 2 9.48 -38.46 39.47
N ARG A 3 10.26 -37.68 38.71
CA ARG A 3 9.84 -36.37 38.18
C ARG A 3 9.15 -36.59 36.83
N PRO A 4 7.98 -35.98 36.54
CA PRO A 4 7.49 -35.91 35.18
C PRO A 4 8.20 -34.79 34.42
N LYS A 5 8.68 -35.11 33.21
CA LYS A 5 9.18 -34.14 32.22
C LYS A 5 8.00 -33.34 31.67
N TYR A 6 7.93 -32.05 31.99
CA TYR A 6 7.17 -31.08 31.19
C TYR A 6 8.13 -30.46 30.16
N SER A 7 7.99 -30.85 28.90
CA SER A 7 8.57 -30.13 27.76
C SER A 7 7.43 -29.73 26.83
N GLY A 8 6.60 -28.79 27.28
CA GLY A 8 5.74 -28.03 26.38
C GLY A 8 6.58 -26.89 25.80
N THR A 9 6.76 -26.88 24.48
CA THR A 9 7.46 -25.81 23.78
C THR A 9 6.64 -24.52 23.84
N ALA A 10 7.29 -23.36 23.79
CA ALA A 10 6.62 -22.05 23.75
C ALA A 10 5.61 -21.90 22.60
N GLN A 11 5.73 -22.75 21.57
CA GLN A 11 4.81 -22.91 20.45
C GLN A 11 3.42 -23.37 20.92
N ASP A 12 3.34 -24.38 21.79
CA ASP A 12 2.08 -24.98 22.26
C ASP A 12 1.28 -24.03 23.17
N ALA A 13 1.97 -23.15 23.90
CA ALA A 13 1.33 -22.14 24.74
C ALA A 13 0.75 -20.98 23.91
N CYS A 14 1.47 -20.56 22.86
CA CYS A 14 1.00 -19.53 21.93
C CYS A 14 -0.21 -20.01 21.11
N ASP A 15 -0.19 -21.26 20.64
CA ASP A 15 -1.29 -21.85 19.89
C ASP A 15 -2.54 -22.05 20.76
N LYS A 16 -2.39 -22.45 22.03
CA LYS A 16 -3.52 -22.63 22.95
C LYS A 16 -4.14 -21.32 23.43
N GLN A 17 -3.35 -20.25 23.56
CA GLN A 17 -3.85 -18.93 23.99
C GLN A 17 -4.50 -18.16 22.82
N SER A 18 -3.97 -18.32 21.60
CA SER A 18 -4.65 -17.86 20.39
C SER A 18 -5.98 -18.60 20.17
N ALA A 19 -5.98 -19.94 20.31
CA ALA A 19 -7.18 -20.76 20.15
C ALA A 19 -8.29 -20.50 21.19
N ARG A 20 -7.95 -20.06 22.41
CA ARG A 20 -8.94 -19.74 23.46
C ARG A 20 -9.60 -18.37 23.32
N THR A 21 -8.98 -17.44 22.59
CA THR A 21 -9.55 -16.11 22.34
C THR A 21 -10.27 -16.03 20.97
N MET A 22 -10.09 -17.05 20.11
CA MET A 22 -10.61 -17.11 18.72
C MET A 22 -11.98 -17.78 18.55
N LYS A 23 -12.60 -18.31 19.62
CA LYS A 23 -13.72 -19.26 19.48
C LYS A 23 -15.11 -18.64 19.25
N ASP A 24 -15.23 -17.32 19.07
CA ASP A 24 -16.55 -16.65 19.13
C ASP A 24 -16.99 -15.86 17.87
N HIS A 25 -16.27 -15.91 16.75
CA HIS A 25 -16.65 -15.10 15.57
C HIS A 25 -16.41 -15.82 14.23
N GLY A 26 -17.36 -16.67 13.82
CA GLY A 26 -17.84 -17.02 12.46
C GLY A 26 -16.94 -17.09 11.19
N ILE A 27 -15.64 -16.81 11.24
CA ILE A 27 -14.69 -16.95 10.14
C ILE A 27 -13.42 -17.57 10.72
N SER A 28 -13.30 -18.89 10.61
CA SER A 28 -12.19 -19.66 11.20
C SER A 28 -10.81 -19.41 10.58
N GLU A 29 -10.72 -18.66 9.47
CA GLU A 29 -9.44 -18.27 8.87
C GLU A 29 -9.31 -16.74 8.79
N GLU A 30 -8.32 -16.18 9.50
CA GLU A 30 -7.96 -14.78 9.34
C GLU A 30 -7.39 -14.55 7.93
N PHE A 31 -7.93 -13.56 7.22
CA PHE A 31 -7.38 -13.15 5.94
C PHE A 31 -6.01 -12.53 6.17
N SER A 32 -4.98 -13.06 5.52
CA SER A 32 -3.62 -12.51 5.58
C SER A 32 -2.96 -12.66 4.22
N LEU A 33 -2.29 -11.62 3.76
CA LEU A 33 -1.41 -11.64 2.58
C LEU A 33 0.00 -12.16 2.95
N LEU A 34 0.42 -12.17 4.22
CA LEU A 34 1.75 -12.59 4.68
C LEU A 34 1.98 -14.10 4.73
N GLY A 35 2.81 -14.62 3.82
CA GLY A 35 3.15 -16.04 3.76
C GLY A 35 4.15 -16.35 2.67
N GLY A 36 4.38 -17.65 2.46
CA GLY A 36 5.35 -18.19 1.52
C GLY A 36 6.63 -18.73 2.18
N PRO A 37 7.47 -19.46 1.43
CA PRO A 37 8.78 -19.94 1.86
C PRO A 37 9.64 -18.88 2.58
N LEU A 38 9.75 -17.67 2.02
CA LEU A 38 10.56 -16.59 2.62
C LEU A 38 10.09 -16.22 4.03
N HIS A 39 8.78 -16.09 4.21
CA HIS A 39 8.18 -15.78 5.51
C HIS A 39 8.41 -16.92 6.51
N ARG A 40 8.27 -18.19 6.09
CA ARG A 40 8.56 -19.36 6.94
C ARG A 40 10.03 -19.40 7.36
N MET A 41 10.95 -19.06 6.46
CA MET A 41 12.38 -18.93 6.79
C MET A 41 12.61 -17.82 7.83
N GLY A 42 11.98 -16.66 7.65
CA GLY A 42 12.04 -15.56 8.61
C GLY A 42 11.53 -15.95 10.00
N CYS A 43 10.44 -16.73 10.09
CA CYS A 43 9.93 -17.27 11.35
C CYS A 43 10.91 -18.26 11.99
N ARG A 44 11.50 -19.18 11.20
CA ARG A 44 12.50 -20.14 11.70
C ARG A 44 13.76 -19.45 12.23
N LEU A 45 14.16 -18.34 11.61
CA LEU A 45 15.31 -17.55 12.03
C LEU A 45 14.99 -16.58 13.20
N GLY A 46 13.75 -16.54 13.69
CA GLY A 46 13.33 -15.63 14.76
C GLY A 46 13.32 -14.15 14.36
N LEU A 47 13.43 -13.85 13.07
CA LEU A 47 13.43 -12.50 12.52
C LEU A 47 12.03 -11.91 12.38
N VAL A 48 11.01 -12.78 12.30
CA VAL A 48 9.60 -12.37 12.29
C VAL A 48 9.06 -12.43 13.73
N ARG A 49 8.63 -11.28 14.26
CA ARG A 49 8.02 -11.19 15.60
C ARG A 49 6.50 -11.11 15.51
N GLY A 50 5.79 -11.87 16.35
CA GLY A 50 4.32 -11.82 16.43
C GLY A 50 3.59 -12.24 15.15
N GLY A 51 4.24 -12.98 14.24
CA GLY A 51 3.66 -13.45 12.98
C GLY A 51 3.52 -12.39 11.88
N THR A 52 3.49 -11.10 12.21
CA THR A 52 3.23 -10.02 11.24
C THR A 52 4.40 -9.04 11.05
N HIS A 53 5.28 -8.87 12.04
CA HIS A 53 6.37 -7.91 11.94
C HIS A 53 7.58 -8.50 11.21
N THR A 54 7.72 -8.17 9.92
CA THR A 54 8.79 -8.65 9.02
C THR A 54 9.93 -7.65 8.81
N ILE A 55 9.90 -6.46 9.43
CA ILE A 55 10.89 -5.38 9.25
C ILE A 55 12.34 -5.87 9.48
N ARG A 56 12.59 -6.68 10.51
CA ARG A 56 13.94 -7.20 10.80
C ARG A 56 14.47 -8.13 9.73
N LEU A 57 13.57 -8.92 9.11
CA LEU A 57 13.92 -9.75 7.97
C LEU A 57 14.32 -8.87 6.79
N GLY A 58 13.58 -7.79 6.53
CA GLY A 58 13.95 -6.81 5.49
C GLY A 58 15.27 -6.12 5.75
N LEU A 59 15.52 -5.68 6.99
CA LEU A 59 16.80 -5.11 7.38
C LEU A 59 17.95 -6.11 7.19
N ALA A 60 17.77 -7.36 7.60
CA ALA A 60 18.78 -8.41 7.39
C ALA A 60 19.04 -8.65 5.89
N LEU A 61 17.98 -8.77 5.08
CA LEU A 61 18.09 -9.00 3.63
C LEU A 61 18.65 -7.79 2.86
N GLY A 62 18.54 -6.58 3.41
CA GLY A 62 19.17 -5.39 2.83
C GLY A 62 20.62 -5.22 3.27
N VAL A 63 20.86 -5.24 4.59
CA VAL A 63 22.15 -4.91 5.20
C VAL A 63 23.17 -6.03 5.00
N ILE A 64 22.80 -7.31 5.06
CA ILE A 64 23.78 -8.41 4.92
C ILE A 64 24.40 -8.43 3.52
N PRO A 65 23.64 -8.43 2.41
CA PRO A 65 24.22 -8.37 1.07
C PRO A 65 25.00 -7.08 0.83
N TRP A 66 24.55 -5.96 1.42
CA TRP A 66 25.25 -4.68 1.35
C TRP A 66 26.61 -4.73 2.07
N LEU A 67 26.68 -5.28 3.29
CA LEU A 67 27.95 -5.44 4.02
C LEU A 67 28.95 -6.30 3.26
N ILE A 68 28.49 -7.42 2.69
CA ILE A 68 29.34 -8.30 1.87
C ILE A 68 29.85 -7.53 0.65
N LEU A 69 28.98 -6.76 -0.01
CA LEU A 69 29.38 -5.92 -1.14
C LEU A 69 30.45 -4.91 -0.72
N MET A 70 30.26 -4.20 0.40
CA MET A 70 31.26 -3.24 0.89
C MET A 70 32.61 -3.92 1.16
N VAL A 71 32.62 -5.10 1.79
CA VAL A 71 33.85 -5.87 2.04
C VAL A 71 34.56 -6.22 0.73
N LEU A 72 33.83 -6.65 -0.30
CA LEU A 72 34.40 -6.95 -1.61
C LEU A 72 34.98 -5.70 -2.27
N VAL A 73 34.29 -4.56 -2.22
CA VAL A 73 34.78 -3.28 -2.74
C VAL A 73 36.09 -2.85 -2.04
N PHE A 74 36.18 -3.05 -0.72
CA PHE A 74 37.40 -2.78 0.03
C PHE A 74 38.56 -3.71 -0.34
N ILE A 75 38.28 -5.01 -0.54
CA ILE A 75 39.28 -6.01 -0.96
C ILE A 75 39.84 -5.66 -2.34
N GLU A 76 39.00 -5.16 -3.25
CA GLU A 76 39.41 -4.73 -4.59
C GLU A 76 40.12 -3.36 -4.62
N GLY A 77 40.29 -2.69 -3.47
CA GLY A 77 40.97 -1.40 -3.38
C GLY A 77 40.15 -0.20 -3.87
N ALA A 78 38.87 -0.40 -4.21
CA ALA A 78 37.99 0.62 -4.78
C ALA A 78 37.15 1.37 -3.72
N GLY A 79 37.63 1.44 -2.46
CA GLY A 79 36.89 2.03 -1.34
C GLY A 79 36.46 3.49 -1.54
N HIS A 80 37.19 4.27 -2.36
CA HIS A 80 36.85 5.64 -2.70
C HIS A 80 35.56 5.77 -3.54
N GLN A 81 35.19 4.72 -4.27
CA GLN A 81 34.00 4.70 -5.13
C GLN A 81 32.70 4.46 -4.35
N ILE A 82 32.78 4.04 -3.08
CA ILE A 82 31.62 3.73 -2.22
C ILE A 82 30.72 4.95 -2.02
N PHE A 83 31.30 6.15 -1.93
CA PHE A 83 30.56 7.39 -1.75
C PHE A 83 30.34 8.16 -3.06
N SER A 84 30.69 7.54 -4.20
CA SER A 84 30.47 8.15 -5.50
C SER A 84 28.96 8.24 -5.80
N PRO A 85 28.49 9.37 -6.38
CA PRO A 85 27.13 9.48 -6.87
C PRO A 85 26.70 8.37 -7.83
N SER A 86 27.66 7.76 -8.53
CA SER A 86 27.45 6.66 -9.48
C SER A 86 26.98 5.34 -8.86
N VAL A 87 27.06 5.18 -7.53
CA VAL A 87 26.70 3.96 -6.79
C VAL A 87 25.47 4.17 -5.89
N ILE A 88 24.88 5.37 -5.87
CA ILE A 88 23.75 5.73 -4.99
C ILE A 88 22.57 4.76 -5.12
N GLY A 89 22.27 4.28 -6.32
CA GLY A 89 21.21 3.33 -6.57
C GLY A 89 21.43 1.99 -5.88
N VAL A 90 22.66 1.54 -5.69
CA VAL A 90 22.94 0.31 -4.93
C VAL A 90 22.51 0.49 -3.48
N HIS A 91 22.92 1.60 -2.86
CA HIS A 91 22.55 1.95 -1.49
C HIS A 91 21.04 2.13 -1.36
N ALA A 92 20.40 2.85 -2.28
CA ALA A 92 18.98 3.08 -2.28
C ALA A 92 18.16 1.77 -2.36
N ARG A 93 18.55 0.84 -3.23
CA ARG A 93 17.87 -0.46 -3.35
C ARG A 93 18.02 -1.31 -2.08
N LEU A 94 19.26 -1.47 -1.60
CA LEU A 94 19.56 -2.39 -0.49
C LEU A 94 19.17 -1.84 0.89
N LEU A 95 19.45 -0.56 1.14
CA LEU A 95 19.30 0.04 2.47
C LEU A 95 17.96 0.77 2.66
N LEU A 96 17.27 1.18 1.59
CA LEU A 96 15.98 1.86 1.68
C LEU A 96 14.85 1.01 1.10
N ALA A 97 14.91 0.63 -0.17
CA ALA A 97 13.79 -0.02 -0.84
C ALA A 97 13.46 -1.39 -0.25
N ILE A 98 14.47 -2.24 0.01
CA ILE A 98 14.26 -3.55 0.65
C ILE A 98 13.62 -3.38 2.05
N PRO A 99 14.16 -2.59 2.99
CA PRO A 99 13.48 -2.38 4.28
C PRO A 99 12.06 -1.82 4.15
N LEU A 100 11.81 -0.90 3.21
CA LEU A 100 10.49 -0.34 2.95
C LEU A 100 9.49 -1.38 2.44
N PHE A 101 9.94 -2.35 1.62
CA PHE A 101 9.12 -3.50 1.22
C PHE A 101 8.62 -4.29 2.44
N PHE A 102 9.48 -4.57 3.42
CA PHE A 102 9.06 -5.31 4.62
C PHE A 102 8.32 -4.44 5.65
N LEU A 103 8.57 -3.13 5.66
CA LEU A 103 7.77 -2.19 6.43
C LEU A 103 6.32 -2.16 5.93
N CYS A 104 6.12 -2.04 4.61
CA CYS A 104 4.79 -2.08 4.01
C CYS A 104 4.08 -3.41 4.33
N GLU A 105 4.79 -4.54 4.27
CA GLU A 105 4.24 -5.86 4.62
C GLU A 105 3.69 -5.88 6.05
N SER A 106 4.48 -5.38 6.99
CA SER A 106 4.15 -5.40 8.42
C SER A 106 2.96 -4.50 8.77
N LEU A 107 2.79 -3.39 8.02
CA LEU A 107 1.71 -2.44 8.24
C LEU A 107 0.41 -2.86 7.53
N LEU A 108 0.52 -3.46 6.35
CA LEU A 108 -0.61 -3.79 5.49
C LEU A 108 -1.40 -4.99 6.01
N ASP A 109 -0.72 -6.08 6.41
CA ASP A 109 -1.39 -7.36 6.70
C ASP A 109 -2.50 -7.27 7.75
N PRO A 110 -2.26 -6.64 8.93
CA PRO A 110 -3.30 -6.51 9.95
C PRO A 110 -4.48 -5.67 9.46
N ARG A 111 -4.22 -4.70 8.58
CA ARG A 111 -5.23 -3.77 8.06
C ARG A 111 -6.13 -4.45 7.04
N VAL A 112 -5.57 -5.33 6.22
CA VAL A 112 -6.38 -6.11 5.29
C VAL A 112 -7.25 -7.12 6.05
N ALA A 113 -6.72 -7.77 7.09
CA ALA A 113 -7.53 -8.63 7.96
C ALA A 113 -8.69 -7.85 8.62
N MET A 114 -8.40 -6.64 9.10
CA MET A 114 -9.40 -5.75 9.67
C MET A 114 -10.45 -5.31 8.64
N PHE A 115 -10.07 -5.04 7.39
CA PHE A 115 -11.04 -4.73 6.33
C PHE A 115 -12.06 -5.84 6.15
N VAL A 116 -11.61 -7.09 6.06
CA VAL A 116 -12.51 -8.25 5.95
C VAL A 116 -13.44 -8.38 7.16
N ARG A 117 -12.90 -8.16 8.37
CA ARG A 117 -13.72 -8.16 9.60
C ARG A 117 -14.76 -7.04 9.59
N THR A 118 -14.36 -5.84 9.16
CA THR A 118 -15.25 -4.68 9.07
C THR A 118 -16.38 -4.97 8.10
N LEU A 119 -16.11 -5.51 6.90
CA LEU A 119 -17.15 -5.88 5.92
C LEU A 119 -18.23 -6.81 6.49
N VAL A 120 -17.84 -7.71 7.38
CA VAL A 120 -18.75 -8.69 8.01
C VAL A 120 -19.47 -8.08 9.21
N ARG A 121 -18.76 -7.29 10.03
CA ARG A 121 -19.30 -6.63 11.23
C ARG A 121 -20.25 -5.48 10.90
N SER A 122 -20.00 -4.76 9.80
CA SER A 122 -20.86 -3.68 9.31
C SER A 122 -22.00 -4.17 8.41
N GLU A 123 -22.15 -5.49 8.28
CA GLU A 123 -23.18 -6.15 7.45
C GLU A 123 -23.17 -5.79 5.95
N VAL A 124 -22.12 -5.08 5.49
CA VAL A 124 -21.89 -4.83 4.06
C VAL A 124 -21.84 -6.15 3.29
N VAL A 125 -21.29 -7.21 3.90
CA VAL A 125 -21.45 -8.58 3.43
C VAL A 125 -22.58 -9.26 4.20
N PRO A 126 -23.75 -9.49 3.56
CA PRO A 126 -24.89 -10.07 4.22
C PRO A 126 -24.65 -11.54 4.62
N PRO A 127 -25.41 -12.08 5.61
CA PRO A 127 -25.21 -13.43 6.13
C PRO A 127 -25.16 -14.53 5.06
N HIS A 128 -25.98 -14.42 4.00
CA HIS A 128 -26.04 -15.39 2.91
C HIS A 128 -24.79 -15.38 2.00
N ALA A 129 -24.04 -14.26 1.93
CA ALA A 129 -22.83 -14.12 1.11
C ALA A 129 -21.53 -14.45 1.87
N ARG A 130 -21.59 -14.55 3.21
CA ARG A 130 -20.46 -14.93 4.08
C ARG A 130 -19.79 -16.27 3.72
N PRO A 131 -20.51 -17.37 3.39
CA PRO A 131 -19.84 -18.62 3.01
C PRO A 131 -19.05 -18.48 1.71
N THR A 132 -19.56 -17.73 0.73
CA THR A 132 -18.86 -17.44 -0.52
C THR A 132 -17.60 -16.63 -0.25
N LEU A 133 -17.68 -15.61 0.60
CA LEU A 133 -16.51 -14.83 1.02
C LEU A 133 -15.45 -15.71 1.69
N ALA A 134 -15.85 -16.57 2.63
CA ALA A 134 -14.94 -17.50 3.31
C ALA A 134 -14.24 -18.45 2.33
N ALA A 135 -14.97 -18.95 1.31
CA ALA A 135 -14.39 -19.80 0.27
C ALA A 135 -13.33 -19.07 -0.58
N GLU A 136 -13.54 -17.78 -0.88
CA GLU A 136 -12.56 -16.95 -1.59
C GLU A 136 -11.34 -16.63 -0.73
N ILE A 137 -11.54 -16.36 0.57
CA ILE A 137 -10.44 -16.18 1.54
C ILE A 137 -9.58 -17.44 1.59
N ALA A 138 -10.19 -18.62 1.73
CA ALA A 138 -9.48 -19.90 1.75
C ALA A 138 -8.76 -20.19 0.42
N ARG A 139 -9.33 -19.77 -0.73
CA ARG A 139 -8.65 -19.84 -2.03
C ARG A 139 -7.39 -18.99 -2.05
N ILE A 140 -7.46 -17.74 -1.59
CA ILE A 140 -6.30 -16.83 -1.56
C ILE A 140 -5.24 -17.34 -0.57
N ASN A 141 -5.65 -17.81 0.60
CA ASN A 141 -4.75 -18.42 1.58
C ASN A 141 -4.00 -19.63 0.99
N ARG A 142 -4.64 -20.46 0.15
CA ARG A 142 -3.98 -21.56 -0.57
C ARG A 142 -2.95 -21.09 -1.59
N TRP A 143 -3.29 -20.11 -2.43
CA TRP A 143 -2.36 -19.54 -3.41
C TRP A 143 -1.13 -18.94 -2.74
N LYS A 144 -1.36 -18.21 -1.64
CA LYS A 144 -0.32 -17.63 -0.80
C LYS A 144 0.54 -18.68 -0.09
N ALA A 145 -0.06 -19.78 0.39
CA ALA A 145 0.66 -20.84 1.07
C ALA A 145 1.54 -21.69 0.14
N SER A 146 1.26 -21.66 -1.17
CA SER A 146 2.04 -22.35 -2.19
C SER A 146 3.42 -21.73 -2.38
N TRP A 147 4.37 -22.54 -2.87
CA TRP A 147 5.73 -22.09 -3.21
C TRP A 147 5.79 -21.39 -4.59
N VAL A 148 4.70 -21.47 -5.37
CA VAL A 148 4.63 -20.99 -6.76
C VAL A 148 4.92 -19.48 -6.86
N PRO A 149 4.34 -18.58 -6.04
CA PRO A 149 4.63 -17.16 -6.13
C PRO A 149 6.12 -16.85 -5.92
N ASP A 150 6.75 -17.51 -4.95
CA ASP A 150 8.17 -17.30 -4.64
C ASP A 150 9.05 -17.86 -5.78
N ALA A 151 8.76 -19.06 -6.31
CA ALA A 151 9.55 -19.62 -7.41
C ALA A 151 9.38 -18.86 -8.73
N VAL A 152 8.15 -18.45 -9.08
CA VAL A 152 7.90 -17.65 -10.27
C VAL A 152 8.58 -16.28 -10.14
N SER A 153 8.52 -15.65 -8.97
CA SER A 153 9.21 -14.38 -8.72
C SER A 153 10.73 -14.53 -8.84
N LEU A 154 11.28 -15.64 -8.35
CA LEU A 154 12.72 -15.90 -8.42
C LEU A 154 13.16 -16.17 -9.85
N LEU A 155 12.43 -17.02 -10.58
CA LEU A 155 12.69 -17.30 -11.99
C LEU A 155 12.62 -16.01 -12.81
N ALA A 156 11.55 -15.22 -12.64
CA ALA A 156 11.39 -13.95 -13.34
C ALA A 156 12.50 -12.94 -12.99
N ALA A 157 12.97 -12.91 -11.73
CA ALA A 157 14.10 -12.07 -11.32
C ALA A 157 15.43 -12.50 -11.97
N VAL A 158 15.67 -13.80 -12.08
CA VAL A 158 16.86 -14.35 -12.77
C VAL A 158 16.80 -14.06 -14.26
N VAL A 159 15.66 -14.31 -14.91
CA VAL A 159 15.43 -14.01 -16.33
C VAL A 159 15.62 -12.51 -16.59
N LEU A 160 14.99 -11.65 -15.79
CA LEU A 160 15.16 -10.20 -15.93
C LEU A 160 16.63 -9.76 -15.75
N SER A 161 17.42 -10.49 -14.96
CA SER A 161 18.85 -10.21 -14.75
C SER A 161 19.72 -10.73 -15.88
N ALA A 162 19.39 -11.87 -16.47
CA ALA A 162 20.07 -12.39 -17.66
C ALA A 162 19.78 -11.56 -18.92
N PHE A 163 18.55 -11.07 -19.09
CA PHE A 163 18.12 -10.35 -20.28
C PHE A 163 18.15 -8.81 -20.13
N ALA A 164 18.60 -8.27 -18.99
CA ALA A 164 18.65 -6.83 -18.74
C ALA A 164 19.48 -6.07 -19.80
N SER A 165 20.60 -6.65 -20.23
CA SER A 165 21.49 -6.05 -21.24
C SER A 165 20.89 -6.05 -22.65
N GLN A 166 20.05 -7.05 -22.97
CA GLN A 166 19.43 -7.21 -24.29
C GLN A 166 18.13 -6.40 -24.44
N LEU A 167 17.43 -6.15 -23.34
CA LEU A 167 16.12 -5.48 -23.36
C LEU A 167 16.19 -3.96 -23.18
N HIS A 168 17.40 -3.38 -23.04
CA HIS A 168 17.61 -1.96 -22.71
C HIS A 168 16.69 -1.45 -21.58
N ILE A 169 16.38 -2.32 -20.62
CA ILE A 169 15.49 -1.97 -19.50
C ILE A 169 16.28 -1.07 -18.56
N ALA A 170 15.93 0.22 -18.57
CA ALA A 170 16.43 1.22 -17.63
C ALA A 170 16.28 0.69 -16.18
N GLY A 171 17.38 0.68 -15.44
CA GLY A 171 17.43 0.09 -14.09
C GLY A 171 18.76 -0.59 -13.75
N THR A 172 19.64 -0.83 -14.72
CA THR A 172 21.06 -1.09 -14.48
C THR A 172 21.72 0.23 -14.07
N THR A 173 22.20 0.29 -12.82
CA THR A 173 23.01 1.41 -12.36
C THR A 173 24.17 1.63 -13.32
N ALA A 174 24.43 2.86 -13.75
CA ALA A 174 25.44 3.18 -14.76
C ALA A 174 26.85 2.68 -14.38
N ALA A 175 27.13 2.52 -13.08
CA ALA A 175 28.39 1.95 -12.57
C ALA A 175 28.56 0.43 -12.82
N TYR A 176 27.46 -0.31 -13.05
CA TYR A 176 27.47 -1.77 -13.26
C TYR A 176 26.85 -2.16 -14.61
N ASP A 177 26.94 -1.27 -15.60
CA ASP A 177 26.77 -1.66 -16.99
C ASP A 177 27.77 -2.80 -17.28
N PRO A 178 27.34 -3.97 -17.80
CA PRO A 178 28.24 -5.08 -18.11
C PRO A 178 29.40 -4.69 -19.05
N SER A 179 29.30 -3.56 -19.77
CA SER A 179 30.40 -2.99 -20.56
C SER A 179 31.46 -2.22 -19.75
N ARG A 180 31.13 -1.70 -18.56
CA ARG A 180 32.06 -0.98 -17.65
C ARG A 180 32.51 -1.79 -16.43
N ALA A 181 31.64 -2.67 -15.91
CA ALA A 181 31.97 -3.55 -14.79
C ALA A 181 33.11 -4.56 -15.10
N ALA A 182 33.38 -4.79 -16.39
CA ALA A 182 34.41 -5.72 -16.85
C ALA A 182 35.85 -5.22 -16.64
N THR A 183 36.07 -3.94 -16.32
CA THR A 183 37.43 -3.35 -16.38
C THR A 183 38.05 -3.01 -15.02
N GLU A 184 37.28 -2.83 -13.93
CA GLU A 184 37.85 -2.39 -12.64
C GLU A 184 37.38 -3.15 -11.36
N MET A 185 36.18 -3.74 -11.31
CA MET A 185 35.63 -4.36 -10.08
C MET A 185 34.84 -5.66 -10.36
N MET A 186 35.58 -6.74 -10.66
CA MET A 186 34.98 -7.96 -11.17
C MET A 186 34.21 -8.75 -10.10
N MET A 187 34.72 -8.87 -8.88
CA MET A 187 34.06 -9.62 -7.79
C MET A 187 32.91 -8.82 -7.18
N ALA A 188 33.10 -7.53 -6.89
CA ALA A 188 32.04 -6.69 -6.33
C ALA A 188 30.87 -6.52 -7.33
N GLY A 189 31.19 -6.32 -8.62
CA GLY A 189 30.19 -6.24 -9.69
C GLY A 189 29.41 -7.54 -9.88
N GLN A 190 30.08 -8.70 -9.88
CA GLN A 190 29.40 -9.99 -9.96
C GLN A 190 28.50 -10.25 -8.74
N TRP A 191 28.96 -9.94 -7.53
CA TRP A 191 28.13 -10.07 -6.33
C TRP A 191 26.88 -9.18 -6.39
N TYR A 192 27.05 -7.93 -6.83
CA TYR A 192 25.93 -7.02 -6.99
C TYR A 192 24.91 -7.53 -8.02
N LEU A 193 25.36 -7.91 -9.23
CA LEU A 193 24.49 -8.36 -10.31
C LEU A 193 23.78 -9.69 -9.98
N ILE A 194 24.51 -10.68 -9.49
CA ILE A 194 23.99 -12.02 -9.26
C ILE A 194 23.14 -12.07 -7.99
N VAL A 195 23.59 -11.46 -6.90
CA VAL A 195 22.94 -11.61 -5.59
C VAL A 195 22.07 -10.41 -5.27
N CYS A 196 22.64 -9.20 -5.22
CA CYS A 196 21.93 -8.02 -4.73
C CYS A 196 20.77 -7.62 -5.65
N LEU A 197 21.02 -7.52 -6.96
CA LEU A 197 20.03 -7.10 -7.94
C LEU A 197 18.96 -8.16 -8.15
N THR A 198 19.33 -9.44 -8.23
CA THR A 198 18.38 -10.56 -8.29
C THR A 198 17.49 -10.60 -7.05
N LEU A 199 18.05 -10.41 -5.85
CA LEU A 199 17.29 -10.34 -4.61
C LEU A 199 16.28 -9.19 -4.62
N PHE A 200 16.72 -7.98 -5.01
CA PHE A 200 15.85 -6.82 -5.12
C PHE A 200 14.69 -7.08 -6.10
N ARG A 201 15.00 -7.60 -7.30
CA ARG A 201 14.00 -7.91 -8.33
C ARG A 201 13.03 -9.01 -7.90
N PHE A 202 13.55 -10.05 -7.24
CA PHE A 202 12.73 -11.09 -6.63
C PHE A 202 11.71 -10.50 -5.66
N LEU A 203 12.15 -9.63 -4.74
CA LEU A 203 11.28 -8.98 -3.77
C LEU A 203 10.26 -8.04 -4.43
N MET A 204 10.67 -7.30 -5.46
CA MET A 204 9.78 -6.42 -6.23
C MET A 204 8.68 -7.22 -6.95
N ILE A 205 9.04 -8.29 -7.66
CA ILE A 205 8.07 -9.14 -8.37
C ILE A 205 7.14 -9.86 -7.38
N ARG A 206 7.68 -10.30 -6.24
CA ARG A 206 6.88 -10.87 -5.14
C ARG A 206 5.85 -9.87 -4.60
N TRP A 207 6.19 -8.57 -4.58
CA TRP A 207 5.24 -7.51 -4.24
C TRP A 207 4.18 -7.29 -5.31
N LEU A 208 4.54 -7.31 -6.60
CA LEU A 208 3.58 -7.24 -7.70
C LEU A 208 2.57 -8.39 -7.64
N TRP A 209 3.03 -9.61 -7.31
CA TRP A 209 2.15 -10.75 -7.10
C TRP A 209 1.15 -10.52 -5.95
N ARG A 210 1.60 -9.94 -4.82
CA ARG A 210 0.74 -9.60 -3.68
C ARG A 210 -0.30 -8.56 -4.05
N LEU A 211 0.09 -7.53 -4.79
CA LEU A 211 -0.85 -6.55 -5.34
C LEU A 211 -1.85 -7.21 -6.29
N GLY A 212 -1.40 -8.13 -7.14
CA GLY A 212 -2.29 -8.93 -7.99
C GLY A 212 -3.31 -9.77 -7.21
N LEU A 213 -2.88 -10.44 -6.14
CA LEU A 213 -3.78 -11.17 -5.23
C LEU A 213 -4.77 -10.24 -4.53
N TRP A 214 -4.33 -9.04 -4.13
CA TRP A 214 -5.20 -8.03 -3.55
C TRP A 214 -6.25 -7.53 -4.55
N CYS A 215 -5.85 -7.19 -5.77
CA CYS A 215 -6.76 -6.82 -6.85
C CYS A 215 -7.77 -7.93 -7.15
N PHE A 216 -7.29 -9.17 -7.23
CA PHE A 216 -8.14 -10.34 -7.44
C PHE A 216 -9.17 -10.50 -6.31
N PHE A 217 -8.74 -10.34 -5.05
CA PHE A 217 -9.64 -10.37 -3.90
C PHE A 217 -10.71 -9.29 -3.98
N LEU A 218 -10.31 -8.02 -4.19
CA LEU A 218 -11.24 -6.90 -4.31
C LEU A 218 -12.24 -7.10 -5.46
N TRP A 219 -11.77 -7.63 -6.59
CA TRP A 219 -12.62 -7.99 -7.71
C TRP A 219 -13.61 -9.10 -7.36
N ARG A 220 -13.20 -10.14 -6.61
CA ARG A 220 -14.14 -11.17 -6.14
C ARG A 220 -15.16 -10.60 -5.16
N VAL A 221 -14.74 -9.73 -4.24
CA VAL A 221 -15.64 -9.07 -3.28
C VAL A 221 -16.66 -8.17 -4.00
N SER A 222 -16.25 -7.43 -5.04
CA SER A 222 -17.18 -6.57 -5.80
C SER A 222 -18.25 -7.34 -6.59
N ARG A 223 -18.02 -8.64 -6.84
CA ARG A 223 -18.97 -9.57 -7.47
C ARG A 223 -19.96 -10.19 -6.49
N LEU A 224 -19.74 -10.07 -5.17
CA LEU A 224 -20.72 -10.49 -4.17
C LEU A 224 -21.94 -9.56 -4.18
N ASP A 225 -23.04 -10.03 -3.59
CA ASP A 225 -24.20 -9.20 -3.33
C ASP A 225 -23.95 -8.37 -2.07
N LEU A 226 -23.33 -7.20 -2.24
CA LEU A 226 -22.98 -6.31 -1.15
C LEU A 226 -24.18 -5.44 -0.77
N GLN A 227 -24.48 -5.37 0.53
CA GLN A 227 -25.48 -4.46 1.09
C GLN A 227 -24.86 -3.06 1.29
N LEU A 228 -24.75 -2.33 0.19
CA LEU A 228 -24.25 -0.96 0.19
C LEU A 228 -25.37 -0.01 0.65
N THR A 229 -25.10 0.76 1.70
CA THR A 229 -26.07 1.71 2.28
C THR A 229 -25.69 3.14 1.91
N PRO A 230 -26.51 3.89 1.15
CA PRO A 230 -26.14 5.22 0.65
C PRO A 230 -26.02 6.29 1.74
N THR A 231 -26.67 6.07 2.90
CA THR A 231 -26.60 6.94 4.09
C THR A 231 -25.48 6.57 5.07
N HIS A 232 -24.60 5.64 4.70
CA HIS A 232 -23.52 5.21 5.59
C HIS A 232 -22.57 6.39 5.92
N PRO A 233 -22.16 6.58 7.19
CA PRO A 233 -21.41 7.76 7.64
C PRO A 233 -19.99 7.91 7.08
N ASP A 234 -19.46 6.88 6.41
CA ASP A 234 -18.13 6.91 5.77
C ASP A 234 -18.11 7.65 4.41
N GLY A 235 -19.28 8.00 3.88
CA GLY A 235 -19.44 8.62 2.56
C GLY A 235 -19.07 7.69 1.39
N THR A 236 -18.96 6.38 1.62
CA THR A 236 -18.57 5.34 0.65
C THR A 236 -19.37 4.05 0.82
N ALA A 237 -20.61 4.17 1.30
CA ALA A 237 -21.57 3.08 1.47
C ALA A 237 -21.06 1.85 2.23
N GLY A 238 -20.18 2.06 3.21
CA GLY A 238 -19.61 1.00 4.06
C GLY A 238 -18.24 0.48 3.61
N LEU A 239 -17.71 0.96 2.47
CA LEU A 239 -16.39 0.56 1.94
C LEU A 239 -15.25 1.51 2.36
N GLY A 240 -15.47 2.47 3.25
CA GLY A 240 -14.52 3.53 3.56
C GLY A 240 -13.24 3.04 4.22
N TYR A 241 -13.29 1.90 4.93
CA TYR A 241 -12.10 1.28 5.50
C TYR A 241 -11.10 0.80 4.42
N LEU A 242 -11.55 0.60 3.17
CA LEU A 242 -10.67 0.28 2.05
C LEU A 242 -9.63 1.38 1.82
N GLU A 243 -10.01 2.64 2.01
CA GLU A 243 -9.12 3.79 1.92
C GLU A 243 -7.99 3.69 2.96
N VAL A 244 -8.32 3.28 4.19
CA VAL A 244 -7.36 3.09 5.28
C VAL A 244 -6.36 1.99 4.94
N VAL A 245 -6.82 0.88 4.34
CA VAL A 245 -5.91 -0.18 3.86
C VAL A 245 -4.93 0.38 2.83
N HIS A 246 -5.44 1.16 1.87
CA HIS A 246 -4.62 1.70 0.81
C HIS A 246 -3.60 2.74 1.31
N ALA A 247 -3.94 3.55 2.31
CA ALA A 247 -3.00 4.48 2.95
C ALA A 247 -1.73 3.77 3.49
N HIS A 248 -1.80 2.48 3.81
CA HIS A 248 -0.65 1.69 4.26
C HIS A 248 0.27 1.19 3.13
N PHE A 249 -0.03 1.43 1.85
CA PHE A 249 0.90 1.22 0.74
C PHE A 249 1.96 2.32 0.60
N THR A 250 1.87 3.40 1.36
CA THR A 250 2.78 4.55 1.33
C THR A 250 4.28 4.17 1.39
N PRO A 251 4.74 3.21 2.23
CA PRO A 251 6.15 2.80 2.21
C PRO A 251 6.58 2.15 0.89
N LEU A 252 5.68 1.44 0.20
CA LEU A 252 5.97 0.83 -1.09
C LEU A 252 6.06 1.88 -2.21
N ILE A 253 5.20 2.90 -2.17
CA ILE A 253 5.27 4.07 -3.07
C ILE A 253 6.58 4.81 -2.87
N LEU A 254 6.98 5.03 -1.61
CA LEU A 254 8.26 5.63 -1.27
C LEU A 254 9.42 4.79 -1.82
N ALA A 255 9.37 3.46 -1.70
CA ALA A 255 10.40 2.56 -2.22
C ALA A 255 10.57 2.68 -3.74
N ILE A 256 9.47 2.67 -4.50
CA ILE A 256 9.49 2.85 -5.97
C ILE A 256 10.12 4.20 -6.33
N SER A 257 9.71 5.25 -5.61
CA SER A 257 10.14 6.62 -5.86
C SER A 257 11.61 6.84 -5.50
N VAL A 258 12.09 6.22 -4.41
CA VAL A 258 13.51 6.21 -4.02
C VAL A 258 14.38 5.53 -5.06
N VAL A 259 13.95 4.38 -5.60
CA VAL A 259 14.71 3.66 -6.63
C VAL A 259 14.78 4.49 -7.91
N GLN A 260 13.68 5.10 -8.34
CA GLN A 260 13.65 5.95 -9.52
C GLN A 260 14.48 7.22 -9.35
N ALA A 261 14.38 7.89 -8.20
CA ALA A 261 15.17 9.08 -7.91
C ALA A 261 16.68 8.76 -7.84
N ALA A 262 17.05 7.63 -7.26
CA ALA A 262 18.44 7.19 -7.19
C ALA A 262 19.01 6.82 -8.57
N MET A 263 18.22 6.14 -9.41
CA MET A 263 18.60 5.84 -10.79
C MET A 263 18.85 7.14 -11.58
N LEU A 264 17.96 8.10 -11.44
CA LEU A 264 18.10 9.39 -12.09
C LEU A 264 19.28 10.20 -11.54
N ALA A 265 19.57 10.13 -10.23
CA ALA A 265 20.73 10.77 -9.63
C ALA A 265 22.05 10.24 -10.24
N GLU A 266 22.12 8.92 -10.47
CA GLU A 266 23.27 8.32 -11.15
C GLU A 266 23.40 8.87 -12.57
N GLU A 267 22.32 8.89 -13.35
CA GLU A 267 22.33 9.38 -14.74
C GLU A 267 22.72 10.85 -14.86
N LEU A 268 22.20 11.72 -13.98
CA LEU A 268 22.62 13.13 -13.92
C LEU A 268 24.10 13.25 -13.54
N SER A 269 24.58 12.45 -12.58
CA SER A 269 25.97 12.49 -12.14
C SER A 269 26.95 12.00 -13.20
N SER A 270 26.55 11.02 -14.03
CA SER A 270 27.36 10.53 -15.15
C SER A 270 27.26 11.40 -16.41
N GLY A 271 26.42 12.43 -16.40
CA GLY A 271 26.18 13.29 -17.56
C GLY A 271 25.43 12.60 -18.70
N THR A 272 24.78 11.46 -18.43
CA THR A 272 24.03 10.69 -19.45
C THR A 272 22.60 11.21 -19.64
N ALA A 273 22.06 11.90 -18.63
CA ALA A 273 20.75 12.54 -18.69
C ALA A 273 20.82 14.03 -18.34
N SER A 274 19.95 14.83 -18.95
CA SER A 274 19.75 16.23 -18.59
C SER A 274 18.85 16.35 -17.35
N PHE A 275 18.91 17.48 -16.66
CA PHE A 275 18.04 17.76 -15.51
C PHE A 275 16.54 17.66 -15.85
N GLU A 276 16.17 17.94 -17.10
CA GLU A 276 14.79 17.86 -17.59
C GLU A 276 14.23 16.43 -17.55
N ALA A 277 15.08 15.40 -17.48
CA ALA A 277 14.66 14.01 -17.32
C ALA A 277 13.92 13.73 -15.99
N ILE A 278 14.01 14.63 -15.00
CA ILE A 278 13.22 14.57 -13.76
C ILE A 278 11.72 14.59 -14.05
N TYR A 279 11.25 15.41 -14.99
CA TYR A 279 9.82 15.54 -15.27
C TYR A 279 9.18 14.25 -15.80
N PRO A 280 9.69 13.61 -16.88
CA PRO A 280 9.14 12.35 -17.36
C PRO A 280 9.36 11.20 -16.36
N ALA A 281 10.46 11.17 -15.61
CA ALA A 281 10.69 10.15 -14.59
C ALA A 281 9.68 10.25 -13.43
N PHE A 282 9.41 11.47 -12.96
CA PHE A 282 8.41 11.71 -11.92
C PHE A 282 6.99 11.42 -12.44
N ALA A 283 6.68 11.83 -13.67
CA ALA A 283 5.40 11.50 -14.30
C ALA A 283 5.19 9.98 -14.42
N LEU A 284 6.24 9.23 -14.79
CA LEU A 284 6.20 7.77 -14.81
C LEU A 284 5.90 7.18 -13.43
N VAL A 285 6.55 7.69 -12.37
CA VAL A 285 6.27 7.27 -10.99
C VAL A 285 4.81 7.53 -10.63
N LEU A 286 4.28 8.72 -10.93
CA LEU A 286 2.87 9.04 -10.67
C LEU A 286 1.92 8.10 -11.41
N VAL A 287 2.19 7.78 -12.67
CA VAL A 287 1.38 6.84 -13.46
C VAL A 287 1.45 5.44 -12.85
N VAL A 288 2.64 4.95 -12.51
CA VAL A 288 2.82 3.64 -11.86
C VAL A 288 2.07 3.59 -10.53
N VAL A 289 2.17 4.65 -9.72
CA VAL A 289 1.48 4.75 -8.43
C VAL A 289 -0.04 4.74 -8.62
N ALA A 290 -0.55 5.51 -9.58
CA ALA A 290 -1.97 5.57 -9.88
C ALA A 290 -2.50 4.20 -10.33
N VAL A 291 -1.80 3.52 -11.26
CA VAL A 291 -2.23 2.21 -11.77
C VAL A 291 -2.18 1.14 -10.69
N LEU A 292 -1.07 1.03 -9.94
CA LEU A 292 -0.87 -0.05 -8.99
C LEU A 292 -1.66 0.12 -7.68
N PHE A 293 -1.81 1.36 -7.19
CA PHE A 293 -2.37 1.61 -5.86
C PHE A 293 -3.73 2.31 -5.86
N LEU A 294 -4.04 3.15 -6.86
CA LEU A 294 -5.38 3.74 -7.00
C LEU A 294 -6.28 2.87 -7.88
N GLY A 295 -5.71 2.24 -8.92
CA GLY A 295 -6.40 1.31 -9.82
C GLY A 295 -7.33 0.29 -9.13
N PRO A 296 -6.90 -0.41 -8.06
CA PRO A 296 -7.74 -1.40 -7.39
C PRO A 296 -8.99 -0.79 -6.72
N LEU A 297 -8.97 0.49 -6.36
CA LEU A 297 -10.11 1.18 -5.76
C LEU A 297 -11.23 1.42 -6.78
N PHE A 298 -10.90 1.52 -8.07
CA PHE A 298 -11.88 1.71 -9.14
C PHE A 298 -12.76 0.48 -9.40
N ILE A 299 -12.39 -0.70 -8.86
CA ILE A 299 -13.17 -1.94 -9.00
C ILE A 299 -14.59 -1.79 -8.43
N PHE A 300 -14.77 -0.96 -7.40
CA PHE A 300 -16.08 -0.75 -6.76
C PHE A 300 -16.91 0.39 -7.37
N THR A 301 -16.33 1.17 -8.29
CA THR A 301 -16.97 2.34 -8.93
C THR A 301 -18.37 2.04 -9.47
N PRO A 302 -18.62 0.94 -10.23
CA PRO A 302 -19.95 0.68 -10.78
C PRO A 302 -21.00 0.42 -9.70
N ARG A 303 -20.61 -0.27 -8.61
CA ARG A 303 -21.51 -0.59 -7.49
C ARG A 303 -21.82 0.64 -6.65
N LEU A 304 -20.81 1.47 -6.37
CA LEU A 304 -20.98 2.72 -5.65
C LEU A 304 -21.82 3.73 -6.45
N TRP A 305 -21.62 3.80 -7.78
CA TRP A 305 -22.45 4.59 -8.66
C TRP A 305 -23.93 4.15 -8.62
N ALA A 306 -24.20 2.86 -8.80
CA ALA A 306 -25.56 2.33 -8.74
C ALA A 306 -26.22 2.59 -7.37
N CYS A 307 -25.48 2.40 -6.28
CA CYS A 307 -25.92 2.70 -4.93
C CYS A 307 -26.26 4.19 -4.75
N ARG A 308 -25.42 5.10 -5.27
CA ARG A 308 -25.67 6.55 -5.19
C ARG A 308 -26.88 6.96 -6.01
N VAL A 309 -27.04 6.47 -7.23
CA VAL A 309 -28.19 6.80 -8.08
C VAL A 309 -29.50 6.32 -7.45
N LYS A 310 -29.54 5.05 -7.00
CA LYS A 310 -30.69 4.51 -6.29
C LYS A 310 -30.98 5.29 -5.00
N GLY A 311 -29.94 5.54 -4.19
CA GLY A 311 -30.06 6.31 -2.96
C GLY A 311 -30.61 7.72 -3.20
N LEU A 312 -30.12 8.44 -4.21
CA LEU A 312 -30.64 9.76 -4.54
C LEU A 312 -32.12 9.70 -4.91
N SER A 313 -32.55 8.75 -5.73
CA SER A 313 -33.96 8.58 -6.10
C SER A 313 -34.83 8.30 -4.87
N ASP A 314 -34.49 7.28 -4.10
CA ASP A 314 -35.29 6.79 -2.98
C ASP A 314 -35.41 7.87 -1.88
N TYR A 315 -34.29 8.52 -1.53
CA TYR A 315 -34.25 9.55 -0.49
C TYR A 315 -34.85 10.89 -0.93
N MET A 316 -34.83 11.23 -2.23
CA MET A 316 -35.54 12.41 -2.73
C MET A 316 -37.05 12.23 -2.69
N VAL A 317 -37.56 11.05 -3.04
CA VAL A 317 -38.99 10.73 -2.93
C VAL A 317 -39.42 10.75 -1.47
N PHE A 318 -38.67 10.06 -0.60
CA PHE A 318 -38.92 10.06 0.84
C PHE A 318 -38.89 11.47 1.44
N GLY A 319 -37.87 12.26 1.06
CA GLY A 319 -37.71 13.65 1.49
C GLY A 319 -38.87 14.54 1.07
N SER A 320 -39.32 14.39 -0.18
CA SER A 320 -40.45 15.16 -0.72
C SER A 320 -41.75 14.82 0.02
N GLY A 321 -41.98 13.55 0.32
CA GLY A 321 -43.14 13.13 1.12
C GLY A 321 -43.18 13.78 2.49
N TYR A 322 -42.04 13.78 3.20
CA TYR A 322 -41.94 14.41 4.52
C TYR A 322 -42.10 15.94 4.46
N VAL A 323 -41.44 16.62 3.51
CA VAL A 323 -41.54 18.08 3.35
C VAL A 323 -42.97 18.50 2.99
N ASN A 324 -43.66 17.76 2.13
CA ASN A 324 -45.05 18.07 1.79
C ASN A 324 -45.98 17.89 3.00
N GLY A 325 -45.80 16.84 3.80
CA GLY A 325 -46.54 16.64 5.05
C GLY A 325 -46.23 17.71 6.11
N PHE A 326 -44.98 18.13 6.21
CA PHE A 326 -44.59 19.25 7.06
C PHE A 326 -45.27 20.55 6.61
N ASN A 327 -45.25 20.84 5.31
CA ASN A 327 -45.86 22.04 4.75
C ASN A 327 -47.39 22.06 4.96
N SER A 328 -48.08 20.94 4.76
CA SER A 328 -49.52 20.88 4.99
C SER A 328 -49.86 21.08 6.47
N LYS A 329 -49.08 20.49 7.39
CA LYS A 329 -49.28 20.63 8.83
C LYS A 329 -48.95 22.03 9.35
N TRP A 330 -47.86 22.64 8.91
CA TRP A 330 -47.30 23.85 9.54
C TRP A 330 -47.44 25.13 8.71
N LEU A 331 -47.37 25.06 7.38
CA LEU A 331 -47.46 26.23 6.49
C LEU A 331 -48.84 26.40 5.83
N GLY A 332 -49.69 25.36 5.89
CA GLY A 332 -51.08 25.42 5.45
C GLY A 332 -51.97 26.30 6.33
N ALA A 333 -53.24 26.43 5.95
CA ALA A 333 -54.24 27.26 6.64
C ALA A 333 -54.23 27.01 8.16
N ALA A 334 -54.36 28.09 8.93
CA ALA A 334 -54.24 28.04 10.39
C ALA A 334 -55.34 27.16 10.99
N ASP A 335 -54.92 26.13 11.71
CA ASP A 335 -55.80 25.27 12.51
C ASP A 335 -55.74 25.78 13.97
N PRO A 336 -56.88 26.20 14.57
CA PRO A 336 -56.95 26.69 15.94
C PRO A 336 -56.42 25.72 16.98
N ASP A 337 -56.48 24.41 16.71
CA ASP A 337 -56.08 23.34 17.64
C ASP A 337 -54.64 22.85 17.38
N ARG A 338 -53.86 23.55 16.56
CA ARG A 338 -52.49 23.16 16.21
C ARG A 338 -51.55 23.30 17.42
N GLU A 339 -50.73 22.28 17.63
CA GLU A 339 -49.63 22.31 18.60
C GLU A 339 -48.70 23.53 18.39
N PRO A 340 -48.11 24.09 19.45
CA PRO A 340 -47.21 25.24 19.33
C PRO A 340 -45.96 24.86 18.54
N LEU A 341 -45.55 25.69 17.57
CA LEU A 341 -44.41 25.42 16.68
C LEU A 341 -43.05 25.32 17.41
N LEU A 342 -42.88 26.12 18.48
CA LEU A 342 -41.69 26.08 19.33
C LEU A 342 -41.73 24.85 20.24
N GLY A 343 -40.67 24.03 20.18
CA GLY A 343 -40.55 22.80 20.97
C GLY A 343 -41.02 21.54 20.24
N THR A 344 -41.48 21.64 19.00
CA THR A 344 -41.88 20.48 18.19
C THR A 344 -40.68 19.65 17.74
N ALA A 345 -40.84 18.33 17.72
CA ALA A 345 -39.85 17.41 17.16
C ALA A 345 -39.81 17.45 15.62
N ASP A 346 -40.83 18.02 14.98
CA ASP A 346 -41.00 18.05 13.52
C ASP A 346 -39.92 18.90 12.83
N LEU A 347 -39.56 20.04 13.42
CA LEU A 347 -38.48 20.92 12.93
C LEU A 347 -37.12 20.24 13.00
N GLN A 348 -36.83 19.56 14.12
CA GLN A 348 -35.58 18.80 14.27
C GLN A 348 -35.52 17.64 13.28
N SER A 349 -36.61 16.89 13.15
CA SER A 349 -36.72 15.77 12.21
C SER A 349 -36.57 16.22 10.76
N LEU A 350 -37.08 17.40 10.40
CA LEU A 350 -36.87 18.01 9.07
C LEU A 350 -35.38 18.33 8.83
N ALA A 351 -34.68 18.86 9.83
CA ALA A 351 -33.24 19.12 9.74
C ALA A 351 -32.43 17.82 9.63
N ASP A 352 -32.76 16.80 10.44
CA ASP A 352 -32.09 15.48 10.43
C ASP A 352 -32.28 14.73 9.10
N LEU A 353 -33.46 14.88 8.50
CA LEU A 353 -33.74 14.39 7.15
C LEU A 353 -32.87 15.11 6.10
N GLY A 354 -32.76 16.43 6.19
CA GLY A 354 -31.86 17.22 5.34
C GLY A 354 -30.40 16.75 5.44
N ASN A 355 -29.93 16.48 6.66
CA ASN A 355 -28.60 15.92 6.92
C ASN A 355 -28.43 14.54 6.28
N SER A 356 -29.41 13.65 6.43
CA SER A 356 -29.38 12.31 5.83
C SER A 356 -29.31 12.35 4.30
N ILE A 357 -30.09 13.22 3.66
CA ILE A 357 -30.06 13.43 2.20
C ILE A 357 -28.72 14.04 1.75
N SER A 358 -28.13 14.92 2.58
CA SER A 358 -26.81 15.50 2.31
C SER A 358 -25.71 14.43 2.27
N VAL A 359 -25.76 13.42 3.16
CA VAL A 359 -24.82 12.29 3.14
C VAL A 359 -24.91 11.54 1.80
N VAL A 360 -26.13 11.22 1.34
CA VAL A 360 -26.34 10.55 0.05
C VAL A 360 -25.85 11.41 -1.12
N ARG A 361 -26.10 12.72 -1.06
CA ARG A 361 -25.66 13.68 -2.09
C ARG A 361 -24.15 13.77 -2.19
N ASN A 362 -23.46 13.74 -1.05
CA ASN A 362 -22.01 13.83 -0.95
C ASN A 362 -21.30 12.46 -1.01
N MET A 363 -22.05 11.37 -1.19
CA MET A 363 -21.48 10.02 -1.32
C MET A 363 -20.47 9.96 -2.48
N ARG A 364 -19.25 9.50 -2.17
CA ARG A 364 -18.18 9.32 -3.14
C ARG A 364 -18.40 8.06 -3.96
N ILE A 365 -18.14 8.17 -5.26
CA ILE A 365 -18.29 7.06 -6.23
C ILE A 365 -17.02 6.19 -6.27
N VAL A 366 -15.90 6.74 -5.82
CA VAL A 366 -14.63 6.03 -5.68
C VAL A 366 -14.13 6.26 -4.25
N PRO A 367 -13.65 5.22 -3.53
CA PRO A 367 -13.18 5.33 -2.15
C PRO A 367 -11.78 5.95 -2.09
N ILE A 368 -11.65 7.16 -2.63
CA ILE A 368 -10.43 7.97 -2.63
C ILE A 368 -10.75 9.28 -1.90
N SER A 369 -9.92 9.66 -0.94
CA SER A 369 -9.95 10.98 -0.31
C SER A 369 -8.78 11.85 -0.77
N LEU A 370 -8.89 13.14 -0.50
CA LEU A 370 -7.77 14.07 -0.63
C LEU A 370 -6.62 13.74 0.33
N LEU A 371 -6.88 13.10 1.47
CA LEU A 371 -5.84 12.70 2.41
C LEU A 371 -4.98 11.58 1.81
N LEU A 372 -5.62 10.54 1.26
CA LEU A 372 -4.91 9.46 0.57
C LEU A 372 -4.06 9.98 -0.60
N LEU A 373 -4.62 10.90 -1.41
CA LEU A 373 -3.88 11.51 -2.52
C LEU A 373 -2.69 12.33 -2.04
N LYS A 374 -2.82 13.06 -0.92
CA LYS A 374 -1.71 13.82 -0.32
C LYS A 374 -0.60 12.90 0.18
N ASP A 375 -0.96 11.82 0.88
CA ASP A 375 0.03 10.85 1.39
C ASP A 375 0.82 10.21 0.25
N TYR A 376 0.14 9.83 -0.83
CA TYR A 376 0.77 9.26 -2.01
C TYR A 376 1.63 10.28 -2.75
N ALA A 377 1.15 11.51 -2.92
CA ALA A 377 1.91 12.58 -3.56
C ALA A 377 3.17 12.91 -2.75
N LEU A 378 3.07 12.97 -1.41
CA LEU A 378 4.21 13.23 -0.54
C LEU A 378 5.24 12.11 -0.63
N ALA A 379 4.82 10.84 -0.56
CA ALA A 379 5.72 9.69 -0.68
C ALA A 379 6.37 9.58 -2.07
N ALA A 380 5.66 9.99 -3.12
CA ALA A 380 6.19 10.01 -4.48
C ALA A 380 7.19 11.15 -4.70
N LEU A 381 6.92 12.34 -4.15
CA LEU A 381 7.74 13.54 -4.36
C LEU A 381 8.99 13.59 -3.49
N LEU A 382 8.90 13.11 -2.24
CA LEU A 382 9.98 13.23 -1.25
C LEU A 382 11.36 12.79 -1.77
N PRO A 383 11.50 11.64 -2.47
CA PRO A 383 12.81 11.19 -2.94
C PRO A 383 13.38 11.99 -4.10
N PHE A 384 12.56 12.77 -4.81
CA PHE A 384 13.00 13.62 -5.91
C PHE A 384 13.51 14.98 -5.44
N LEU A 385 13.19 15.41 -4.22
CA LEU A 385 13.65 16.71 -3.68
C LEU A 385 15.18 16.87 -3.69
N PRO A 386 15.99 15.86 -3.29
CA PRO A 386 17.44 15.98 -3.33
C PRO A 386 18.02 16.18 -4.74
N LEU A 387 17.32 15.73 -5.80
CA LEU A 387 17.78 15.90 -7.18
C LEU A 387 17.80 17.37 -7.61
N LEU A 388 16.99 18.23 -6.97
CA LEU A 388 16.99 19.66 -7.26
C LEU A 388 18.35 20.31 -6.97
N LEU A 389 19.14 19.71 -6.08
CA LEU A 389 20.49 20.17 -5.74
C LEU A 389 21.49 20.05 -6.89
N PHE A 390 21.20 19.24 -7.91
CA PHE A 390 22.02 19.17 -9.13
C PHE A 390 21.93 20.44 -9.98
N LYS A 391 20.79 21.15 -9.93
CA LYS A 391 20.59 22.41 -10.68
C LYS A 391 20.73 23.65 -9.82
N TYR A 392 20.35 23.55 -8.55
CA TYR A 392 20.41 24.64 -7.59
C TYR A 392 21.35 24.23 -6.45
N PRO A 393 22.66 24.56 -6.54
CA PRO A 393 23.60 24.32 -5.45
C PRO A 393 23.05 24.87 -4.14
N VAL A 394 23.37 24.21 -3.02
CA VAL A 394 22.91 24.62 -1.68
C VAL A 394 23.30 26.07 -1.38
N ALA A 395 24.44 26.53 -1.91
CA ALA A 395 24.89 27.92 -1.80
C ALA A 395 23.88 28.91 -2.42
N ASP A 396 23.45 28.68 -3.67
CA ASP A 396 22.49 29.54 -4.37
C ASP A 396 21.09 29.50 -3.73
N LEU A 397 20.69 28.33 -3.21
CA LEU A 397 19.42 28.19 -2.47
C LEU A 397 19.47 28.91 -1.12
N ALA A 398 20.58 28.78 -0.40
CA ALA A 398 20.81 29.48 0.86
C ALA A 398 20.87 30.99 0.61
N GLU A 399 21.58 31.46 -0.41
CA GLU A 399 21.66 32.87 -0.78
C GLU A 399 20.28 33.43 -1.14
N LYS A 400 19.49 32.74 -1.96
CA LYS A 400 18.11 33.15 -2.29
C LYS A 400 17.17 33.11 -1.09
N PHE A 401 17.34 32.14 -0.19
CA PHE A 401 16.54 32.03 1.03
C PHE A 401 16.90 33.14 2.01
N PHE A 402 18.19 33.40 2.22
CA PHE A 402 18.69 34.51 3.05
C PHE A 402 18.25 35.85 2.47
N ALA A 403 18.41 36.11 1.17
CA ALA A 403 17.94 37.33 0.52
C ALA A 403 16.43 37.56 0.72
N ARG A 404 15.60 36.51 0.55
CA ARG A 404 14.16 36.60 0.83
C ARG A 404 13.82 36.79 2.32
N LEU A 405 14.62 36.25 3.23
CA LEU A 405 14.40 36.35 4.67
C LEU A 405 14.90 37.69 5.24
N THR A 406 15.95 38.27 4.65
CA THR A 406 16.52 39.57 5.02
C THR A 406 15.90 40.74 4.24
N GLY A 407 15.06 40.46 3.23
CA GLY A 407 14.36 41.48 2.46
C GLY A 407 15.28 42.31 1.55
N LEU A 408 16.46 41.78 1.21
CA LEU A 408 17.39 42.37 0.25
C LEU A 408 17.20 41.80 -1.16
#